data_AF-A0A6V7IUL6-F1
#
_entry.id   AF-A0A6V7IUL6-F1
#
_cell.length_a   1.000
_cell.length_b   1.000
_cell.length_c   1.000
_cell.angle_alpha   90.00
_cell.angle_beta   90.00
_cell.angle_gamma   90.00
#
_symmetry.space_group_name_H-M   'P 1'
#
loop_
_entity.id
_entity.type
_entity.pdbx_description
1 polymer ?
#
loop_
_entity_poly.entity_id
_entity_poly.type
_entity_poly.pdbx_seq_one_letter_code
_entity_poly.pdbx_strand_id
1 'polypeptide(L)' 'ELQEWLDESTDGCIYFTLGSMMKIESFPKETLDVFHEIFAKIAPVRVLMKITDDKALPRPFSPNVKTAPWLPQVPIL' A
#
# COMPACT_ATOMS: atom_id res chain seq x y z
N GLU A 1 -9.65 11.27 -7.80
CA GLU A 1 -8.27 10.75 -7.66
C GLU A 1 -8.17 9.34 -7.08
N LEU A 2 -8.31 9.12 -5.75
CA LEU A 2 -8.15 7.76 -5.20
C LEU A 2 -9.23 6.79 -5.72
N GLN A 3 -10.49 7.22 -5.74
CA GLN A 3 -11.59 6.43 -6.27
C GLN A 3 -11.39 6.08 -7.74
N GLU A 4 -11.06 7.05 -8.60
CA GLU A 4 -10.76 6.80 -10.02
C GLU A 4 -9.59 5.80 -10.20
N TRP A 5 -8.54 5.91 -9.37
CA TRP A 5 -7.45 4.95 -9.36
C TRP A 5 -7.83 3.58 -8.78
N LEU A 6 -8.93 3.43 -8.04
CA LEU A 6 -9.43 2.10 -7.68
C LEU A 6 -10.33 1.57 -8.82
N ASP A 7 -11.21 2.42 -9.35
CA ASP A 7 -12.20 2.10 -10.39
C ASP A 7 -11.56 1.69 -11.73
N GLU A 8 -10.40 2.27 -12.07
CA GLU A 8 -9.61 1.90 -13.26
C GLU A 8 -8.93 0.50 -13.12
N SER A 9 -8.99 -0.15 -11.96
CA SER A 9 -8.38 -1.47 -11.75
C SER A 9 -9.28 -2.59 -12.27
N THR A 10 -8.87 -3.26 -13.34
CA THR A 10 -9.61 -4.38 -13.93
C THR A 10 -9.44 -5.70 -13.18
N ASP A 11 -8.35 -5.83 -12.42
CA ASP A 11 -7.94 -7.08 -11.76
C ASP A 11 -8.25 -7.09 -10.26
N GLY A 12 -9.04 -6.11 -9.81
CA GLY A 12 -9.38 -5.90 -8.41
C GLY A 12 -8.32 -5.13 -7.64
N CYS A 13 -8.63 -4.84 -6.37
CA CYS A 13 -7.79 -4.04 -5.49
C CYS A 13 -7.56 -4.75 -4.15
N ILE A 14 -6.39 -4.52 -3.55
CA ILE A 14 -6.05 -4.96 -2.19
C ILE A 14 -5.97 -3.73 -1.30
N TYR A 15 -6.77 -3.68 -0.25
CA TYR A 15 -6.58 -2.75 0.86
C TYR A 15 -5.70 -3.40 1.93
N PHE A 16 -4.50 -2.85 2.16
CA PHE A 16 -3.53 -3.37 3.11
C PHE A 16 -3.32 -2.42 4.29
N THR A 17 -3.53 -2.92 5.51
CA THR A 17 -3.25 -2.19 6.75
C THR A 17 -2.87 -3.14 7.88
N LEU A 18 -1.97 -2.70 8.77
CA LEU A 18 -1.65 -3.37 10.03
C LEU A 18 -2.38 -2.73 11.23
N GLY A 19 -3.43 -1.93 10.97
CA GLY A 19 -4.17 -1.20 11.99
C GLY A 19 -3.55 0.16 12.33
N SER A 20 -3.74 0.63 13.57
CA SER A 20 -3.22 1.90 14.08
C SER A 20 -1.96 1.76 14.93
N MET A 21 -1.73 0.57 15.50
CA MET A 21 -0.65 0.33 16.47
C MET A 21 0.68 -0.01 15.80
N MET A 22 0.64 -0.59 14.61
CA MET A 22 1.83 -1.03 13.89
C MET A 22 2.11 -0.14 12.69
N LYS A 23 3.36 0.31 12.59
CA LYS A 23 3.89 1.11 11.49
C LYS A 23 4.78 0.22 10.64
N ILE A 24 4.34 -0.11 9.43
CA ILE A 24 5.13 -1.01 8.58
C ILE A 24 6.46 -0.38 8.19
N GLU A 25 6.48 0.95 8.02
CA GLU A 25 7.67 1.74 7.72
C GLU A 25 8.75 1.68 8.82
N SER A 26 8.42 1.19 10.03
CA SER A 26 9.41 0.95 11.09
C SER A 26 10.00 -0.46 11.09
N PHE A 27 9.62 -1.32 10.14
CA PHE A 27 10.14 -2.68 10.05
C PHE A 27 11.59 -2.70 9.55
N PRO A 28 12.36 -3.77 9.86
CA PRO A 28 13.67 -3.98 9.28
C PRO A 28 13.63 -3.94 7.74
N LYS A 29 14.72 -3.50 7.14
CA LYS A 29 14.83 -3.31 5.69
C LYS A 29 14.52 -4.60 4.93
N GLU A 30 14.97 -5.74 5.45
CA GLU A 30 14.76 -7.06 4.84
C GLU A 30 13.27 -7.38 4.73
N THR A 31 12.50 -7.06 5.77
CA THR A 31 11.05 -7.26 5.78
C THR A 31 10.36 -6.31 4.81
N LEU A 32 10.76 -5.04 4.79
CA LEU A 32 10.24 -4.06 3.82
C LEU A 32 10.54 -4.49 2.38
N ASP A 33 11.73 -5.04 2.11
CA ASP A 33 12.13 -5.53 0.79
C ASP A 33 11.20 -6.65 0.32
N VAL A 34 10.83 -7.58 1.19
CA VAL A 34 9.85 -8.63 0.89
C VAL A 34 8.50 -8.04 0.47
N PHE A 35 7.98 -7.03 1.19
CA PHE A 35 6.73 -6.37 0.80
C PHE A 35 6.84 -5.66 -0.56
N HIS A 36 7.97 -5.00 -0.84
CA HIS A 36 8.20 -4.37 -2.14
C HIS A 36 8.17 -5.40 -3.27
N GLU A 37 8.83 -6.55 -3.08
CA GLU A 37 8.85 -7.62 -4.08
C GLU A 37 7.49 -8.25 -4.30
N ILE A 38 6.76 -8.57 -3.23
CA ILE A 38 5.44 -9.21 -3.32
C ILE A 38 4.45 -8.29 -4.02
N PHE A 39 4.38 -7.02 -3.62
CA PHE A 39 3.44 -6.08 -4.22
C PHE A 39 3.77 -5.77 -5.69
N ALA A 40 5.05 -5.78 -6.07
CA ALA A 40 5.45 -5.68 -7.48
C ALA A 40 5.04 -6.93 -8.29
N LYS A 41 5.19 -8.13 -7.72
CA LYS A 41 4.87 -9.41 -8.40
C LYS A 41 3.38 -9.61 -8.67
N ILE A 42 2.51 -8.99 -7.88
CA ILE A 42 1.05 -9.11 -8.07
C ILE A 42 0.46 -8.04 -9.00
N ALA A 43 1.28 -7.13 -9.55
CA ALA A 43 0.83 -6.25 -10.61
C ALA A 43 0.22 -7.06 -11.77
N PRO A 44 -0.90 -6.61 -12.37
CA PRO A 44 -1.47 -5.27 -12.28
C PRO A 44 -2.44 -5.02 -11.11
N VAL A 45 -2.66 -5.98 -10.20
CA VAL A 45 -3.53 -5.79 -9.02
C VAL A 45 -3.04 -4.58 -8.22
N ARG A 46 -3.94 -3.64 -7.97
CA ARG A 46 -3.63 -2.39 -7.27
C ARG A 46 -3.66 -2.60 -5.76
N VAL A 47 -2.66 -2.06 -5.06
CA VAL A 47 -2.55 -2.15 -3.60
C VAL A 47 -2.69 -0.76 -3.01
N LEU A 48 -3.72 -0.55 -2.22
CA LEU A 48 -3.89 0.63 -1.40
C LEU A 48 -3.40 0.33 0.02
N MET A 49 -2.29 0.94 0.39
CA MET A 49 -1.55 0.63 1.61
C MET A 49 -1.61 1.79 2.61
N LYS A 50 -2.05 1.51 3.83
CA LYS A 50 -1.96 2.50 4.91
C LYS A 50 -0.59 2.44 5.58
N ILE A 51 0.13 3.56 5.59
CA ILE A 51 1.40 3.76 6.32
C ILE A 51 1.38 5.15 6.97
N THR A 52 2.12 5.42 8.06
CA THR A 52 2.01 6.73 8.75
C THR A 52 2.82 7.83 8.08
N ASP A 53 4.02 7.50 7.60
CA ASP A 53 4.96 8.44 6.99
C ASP A 53 5.67 7.84 5.77
N ASP A 54 5.38 8.36 4.59
CA ASP A 54 6.03 7.96 3.33
C ASP A 54 7.53 8.23 3.33
N LYS A 55 8.00 9.24 4.08
CA LYS A 55 9.43 9.60 4.11
C LYS A 55 10.27 8.62 4.93
N ALA A 56 9.63 7.80 5.76
CA ALA A 56 10.30 6.77 6.54
C ALA A 56 10.59 5.50 5.71
N LEU A 57 10.01 5.37 4.51
CA LEU A 57 10.32 4.26 3.61
C LEU A 57 11.71 4.44 2.99
N PRO A 58 12.50 3.35 2.86
CA PRO A 58 13.84 3.42 2.25
C PRO A 58 13.78 3.71 0.74
N ARG A 59 12.65 3.40 0.09
CA ARG A 59 12.36 3.68 -1.33
C ARG A 59 10.84 3.64 -1.55
N PRO A 60 10.31 4.24 -2.64
CA PRO A 60 8.91 4.08 -2.99
C PRO A 60 8.60 2.64 -3.44
N PHE A 61 7.34 2.23 -3.25
CA PHE A 61 6.80 0.99 -3.81
C PHE A 61 6.61 1.07 -5.34
N SER A 62 6.29 -0.07 -5.95
CA SER A 62 5.98 -0.15 -7.39
C SER A 62 4.73 0.66 -7.76
N PRO A 63 4.55 1.06 -9.04
CA PRO A 63 3.46 1.97 -9.46
C PRO A 63 2.02 1.47 -9.19
N ASN A 64 1.83 0.16 -9.01
CA ASN A 64 0.54 -0.42 -8.63
C ASN A 64 0.23 -0.27 -7.13
N VAL A 65 1.14 0.28 -6.33
CA VAL A 65 0.97 0.51 -4.90
C VAL A 65 0.80 2.01 -4.64
N LYS A 66 -0.29 2.39 -4.00
CA LYS A 66 -0.46 3.73 -3.43
C LYS A 66 -0.41 3.65 -1.91
N THR A 67 0.39 4.51 -1.31
CA THR A 67 0.50 4.67 0.14
C THR A 67 -0.26 5.90 0.60
N ALA A 68 -0.85 5.84 1.79
CA ALA A 68 -1.50 7.00 2.41
C ALA A 68 -1.48 6.95 3.95
N PRO A 69 -1.30 8.09 4.64
CA PRO A 69 -1.37 8.23 6.11
C PRO A 69 -2.73 7.88 6.68
N TRP A 70 -3.78 8.21 5.94
CA TRP A 70 -5.15 8.05 6.37
C TRP A 70 -6.02 7.65 5.19
N LEU A 71 -6.88 6.66 5.42
CA LEU A 71 -7.79 6.11 4.43
C LEU A 71 -9.15 5.88 5.08
N PRO A 72 -10.26 6.31 4.43
CA PRO A 72 -11.59 6.06 4.95
C PRO A 72 -11.96 4.59 4.77
N GLN A 73 -11.72 3.77 5.81
CA GLN A 73 -11.83 2.31 5.71
C GLN A 73 -13.24 1.83 5.34
N VAL A 74 -14.31 2.43 5.88
CA VAL A 74 -15.69 1.98 5.60
C VAL A 74 -16.10 2.19 4.14
N PRO A 75 -15.81 3.34 3.49
CA PRO A 75 -16.02 3.47 2.06
C PRO A 75 -15.14 2.61 1.14
N ILE A 76 -14.02 2.09 1.65
CA ILE A 76 -13.08 1.25 0.86
C ILE A 76 -13.49 -0.22 0.86
N LEU A 77 -14.07 -0.71 1.96
CA LEU A 77 -14.54 -2.09 2.13
C LEU A 77 -15.97 -2.27 1.63
#